data_AF-A0A0F9EBP7-F1
#
_entry.id   AF-A0A0F9EBP7-F1
#
_cell.length_a   1.000
_cell.length_b   1.000
_cell.length_c   1.000
_cell.angle_alpha   90.00
_cell.angle_beta   90.00
_cell.angle_gamma   90.00
#
_symmetry.space_group_name_H-M   'P 1'
#
loop_
_entity.id
_entity.type
_entity.pdbx_description
1 polymer ?
#
loop_
_entity_poly.entity_id
_entity_poly.type
_entity_poly.pdbx_seq_one_letter_code
_entity_poly.pdbx_strand_id
1 'polypeptide(L)'
;MEKLGFEKNKRLVRDFNNVPTQIWLGGGHYSFKSKFEAKWAKYLQLLKDSGEIIEWYYEPHTFYFPNEKTAPVQYTPDFLVIENDDTEIYQETKGYHDGPTNSKLRRFARHYPDEIIELVLMRMPKKGKSANRIRVANKYVRRIIDASVIFKQIGEQK
;
A
#
# COMPACT_ATOMS: atom_id res chain seq x y z
N MET A 1 -42.85 -5.58 -25.34
CA MET A 1 -41.38 -5.45 -25.42
C MET A 1 -40.93 -4.54 -24.30
N GLU A 2 -40.51 -5.12 -23.18
CA GLU A 2 -39.95 -4.37 -22.05
C GLU A 2 -38.54 -3.90 -22.42
N LYS A 3 -38.32 -2.59 -22.44
CA LYS A 3 -37.00 -2.01 -22.67
C LYS A 3 -36.16 -2.26 -21.41
N LEU A 4 -35.10 -3.07 -21.54
CA LEU A 4 -34.04 -3.17 -20.53
C LEU A 4 -33.51 -1.76 -20.19
N GLY A 5 -33.83 -1.28 -18.99
CA GLY A 5 -33.33 -0.02 -18.47
C GLY A 5 -31.85 -0.12 -18.14
N PHE A 6 -30.98 0.32 -19.06
CA PHE A 6 -29.62 0.68 -18.71
C PHE A 6 -29.64 2.05 -18.04
N GLU A 7 -29.73 2.08 -16.71
CA GLU A 7 -29.52 3.29 -15.92
C GLU A 7 -28.11 3.83 -16.16
N LYS A 8 -28.00 4.91 -16.95
CA LYS A 8 -26.74 5.56 -17.34
C LYS A 8 -25.90 6.13 -16.18
N ASN A 9 -26.37 6.02 -14.93
CA ASN A 9 -25.79 6.66 -13.75
C ASN A 9 -25.41 5.71 -12.60
N LYS A 10 -25.46 4.39 -12.77
CA LYS A 10 -24.88 3.48 -11.78
C LYS A 10 -23.36 3.53 -11.88
N ARG A 11 -22.70 4.35 -11.05
CA ARG A 11 -21.26 4.18 -10.80
C ARG A 11 -21.06 2.74 -10.35
N LEU A 12 -20.38 1.93 -11.17
CA LEU A 12 -19.89 0.63 -10.74
C LEU A 12 -18.88 0.87 -9.62
N VAL A 13 -19.35 0.91 -8.38
CA VAL A 13 -18.50 0.85 -7.21
C VAL A 13 -17.93 -0.57 -7.21
N ARG A 14 -16.61 -0.69 -7.35
CA ARG A 14 -15.95 -1.99 -7.18
C ARG A 14 -15.90 -2.26 -5.69
N ASP A 15 -16.64 -3.26 -5.24
CA ASP A 15 -16.50 -3.78 -3.90
C ASP A 15 -15.22 -4.62 -3.84
N PHE A 16 -14.24 -4.13 -3.07
CA PHE A 16 -12.94 -4.78 -2.95
C PHE A 16 -12.96 -5.96 -1.97
N ASN A 17 -14.10 -6.26 -1.32
CA ASN A 17 -14.31 -7.38 -0.38
C ASN A 17 -13.09 -7.65 0.50
N ASN A 18 -12.51 -6.60 1.08
CA ASN A 18 -11.41 -6.72 2.01
C ASN A 18 -11.93 -7.43 3.26
N VAL A 19 -11.32 -8.57 3.57
CA VAL A 19 -11.61 -9.33 4.79
C VAL A 19 -10.50 -8.99 5.77
N PRO A 20 -10.80 -8.31 6.90
CA PRO A 20 -9.84 -8.12 7.97
C PRO A 20 -9.23 -9.47 8.36
N THR A 21 -7.91 -9.50 8.48
CA THR A 21 -7.18 -10.75 8.67
C THR A 21 -6.39 -10.67 9.98
N GLN A 22 -6.74 -11.55 10.92
CA GLN A 22 -6.05 -11.68 12.20
C GLN A 22 -5.00 -12.78 12.12
N ILE A 23 -3.76 -12.48 12.47
CA ILE A 23 -2.66 -13.47 12.50
C ILE A 23 -1.77 -13.27 13.72
N TRP A 24 -1.20 -14.37 14.20
CA TRP A 24 -0.06 -14.36 15.11
C TRP A 24 1.24 -14.34 14.30
N LEU A 25 2.08 -13.33 14.51
CA LEU A 25 3.31 -13.12 13.77
C LEU A 25 4.36 -12.48 14.67
N GLY A 26 5.61 -12.97 14.64
CA GLY A 26 6.71 -12.39 15.43
C GLY A 26 6.47 -12.36 16.95
N GLY A 27 5.60 -13.23 17.48
CA GLY A 27 5.24 -13.24 18.91
C GLY A 27 4.12 -12.27 19.31
N GLY A 28 3.46 -11.61 18.35
CA GLY A 28 2.35 -10.69 18.60
C GLY A 28 1.11 -11.00 17.76
N HIS A 29 -0.02 -10.38 18.12
CA HIS A 29 -1.30 -10.52 17.41
C HIS A 29 -1.61 -9.26 16.59
N TYR A 30 -1.79 -9.42 15.28
CA TYR A 30 -2.05 -8.31 14.35
C TYR A 30 -3.42 -8.44 13.70
N SER A 31 -4.09 -7.30 13.46
CA SER A 31 -5.34 -7.20 12.70
C SER A 31 -5.14 -6.34 11.45
N PHE A 32 -4.92 -6.98 10.30
CA PHE A 32 -4.70 -6.31 9.03
C PHE A 32 -6.02 -5.94 8.34
N LYS A 33 -6.06 -4.81 7.63
CA LYS A 33 -7.24 -4.35 6.88
C LYS A 33 -7.46 -5.15 5.61
N SER A 34 -6.43 -5.84 5.11
CA SER A 34 -6.56 -6.70 3.93
C SER A 34 -5.70 -7.97 4.01
N LYS A 35 -6.08 -8.99 3.22
CA LYS A 35 -5.26 -10.19 3.01
C LYS A 35 -3.89 -9.85 2.40
N PHE A 36 -3.81 -8.78 1.61
CA PHE A 36 -2.55 -8.37 0.98
C PHE A 36 -1.59 -7.81 2.02
N GLU A 37 -2.06 -6.94 2.92
CA GLU A 37 -1.26 -6.47 4.07
C GLU A 37 -0.79 -7.64 4.93
N ALA A 38 -1.67 -8.59 5.28
CA ALA A 38 -1.27 -9.76 6.07
C ALA A 38 -0.18 -10.60 5.37
N LYS A 39 -0.26 -10.75 4.04
CA LYS A 39 0.75 -11.46 3.25
C LYS A 39 2.07 -10.69 3.20
N TRP A 40 2.00 -9.37 3.05
CA TRP A 40 3.18 -8.52 3.05
C TRP A 40 3.87 -8.49 4.42
N ALA A 41 3.09 -8.44 5.51
CA ALA A 41 3.62 -8.51 6.87
C ALA A 41 4.39 -9.82 7.13
N LYS A 42 3.91 -10.97 6.63
CA LYS A 42 4.66 -12.24 6.70
C LYS A 42 6.01 -12.15 5.99
N TYR A 43 6.05 -11.47 4.84
CA TYR A 43 7.29 -11.24 4.12
C TYR A 43 8.23 -10.31 4.90
N LEU A 44 7.73 -9.23 5.49
CA LEU A 44 8.55 -8.36 6.36
C LEU A 44 9.08 -9.12 7.59
N GLN A 45 8.26 -9.99 8.19
CA GLN A 45 8.71 -10.85 9.28
C GLN A 45 9.81 -11.81 8.82
N LEU A 46 9.67 -12.43 7.63
CA LEU A 46 10.71 -13.28 7.07
C LEU A 46 12.04 -12.50 6.91
N LEU A 47 11.98 -11.26 6.40
CA LEU A 47 13.16 -10.40 6.26
C LEU A 47 13.80 -10.07 7.62
N LYS A 48 12.99 -9.79 8.64
CA LYS A 48 13.47 -9.55 10.00
C LYS A 48 14.13 -10.81 10.57
N ASP A 49 13.46 -11.96 10.45
CA ASP A 49 13.96 -13.24 10.96
C ASP A 49 15.27 -13.67 10.28
N SER A 50 15.48 -13.26 9.02
CA SER A 50 16.73 -13.48 8.29
C SER A 50 17.80 -12.40 8.49
N GLY A 51 17.52 -11.33 9.23
CA GLY A 51 18.45 -10.22 9.47
C GLY A 51 18.63 -9.25 8.29
N GLU A 52 17.73 -9.28 7.31
CA GLU A 52 17.75 -8.37 6.14
C GLU A 52 17.19 -6.98 6.48
N ILE A 53 16.39 -6.88 7.53
CA ILE A 53 15.92 -5.62 8.13
C ILE A 53 15.99 -5.73 9.66
N ILE A 54 16.06 -4.59 10.35
CA ILE A 54 16.09 -4.54 11.82
C ILE A 54 14.70 -4.84 12.38
N GLU A 55 13.70 -4.11 11.90
CA GLU A 55 12.35 -4.17 12.45
C GLU A 55 11.31 -3.69 11.43
N TRP A 56 10.05 -4.07 11.66
CA TRP A 56 8.90 -3.50 10.95
C TRP A 56 7.72 -3.25 11.90
N TYR A 57 6.91 -2.26 11.58
CA TYR A 57 5.70 -1.90 12.34
C TYR A 57 4.50 -1.76 11.41
N TYR A 58 3.31 -2.07 11.92
CA TYR A 58 2.04 -1.91 11.19
C TYR A 58 1.30 -0.65 11.66
N GLU A 59 1.00 0.25 10.73
CA GLU A 59 0.35 1.55 10.94
C GLU A 59 0.90 2.38 12.12
N PRO A 60 2.24 2.51 12.31
CA PRO A 60 2.79 3.10 13.53
C PRO A 60 2.57 4.60 13.63
N HIS A 61 2.41 5.29 12.49
CA HIS A 61 2.39 6.75 12.45
C HIS A 61 1.32 7.29 11.51
N THR A 62 0.60 8.31 11.97
CA THR A 62 -0.35 9.06 11.17
C THR A 62 0.18 10.47 10.93
N PHE A 63 0.42 10.78 9.66
CA PHE A 63 0.84 12.09 9.21
C PHE A 63 -0.36 13.00 8.97
N TYR A 64 -0.27 14.24 9.44
CA TYR A 64 -1.31 15.25 9.24
C TYR A 64 -0.87 16.26 8.18
N PHE A 65 -1.76 16.69 7.29
CA PHE A 65 -1.49 17.67 6.25
C PHE A 65 -2.16 19.00 6.61
N PRO A 66 -1.50 19.87 7.39
CA PRO A 66 -2.08 21.14 7.80
C PRO A 66 -2.43 21.98 6.57
N ASN A 67 -3.48 22.79 6.67
CA ASN A 67 -3.97 23.70 5.63
C ASN A 67 -4.56 23.04 4.37
N GLU A 68 -4.69 21.71 4.32
CA GLU A 68 -5.45 21.05 3.25
C GLU A 68 -6.96 21.25 3.42
N LYS A 69 -7.58 21.97 2.49
CA LYS A 69 -9.03 22.26 2.50
C LYS A 69 -9.91 21.08 2.03
N THR A 70 -9.30 20.04 1.46
CA THR A 70 -9.99 18.87 0.91
C THR A 70 -9.28 17.60 1.33
N ALA A 71 -9.95 16.45 1.29
CA ALA A 71 -9.32 15.16 1.60
C ALA A 71 -8.24 14.77 0.55
N PRO A 72 -7.22 13.99 0.94
CA PRO A 72 -6.94 13.47 2.29
C PRO A 72 -6.24 14.50 3.19
N VAL A 73 -6.74 14.77 4.40
CA VAL A 73 -6.12 15.71 5.37
C VAL A 73 -5.13 15.02 6.32
N GLN A 74 -5.14 13.70 6.33
CA GLN A 74 -4.19 12.86 7.06
C GLN A 74 -3.85 11.63 6.23
N TYR A 75 -2.77 10.97 6.58
CA TYR A 75 -2.29 9.77 5.92
C TYR A 75 -1.54 8.87 6.90
N THR A 76 -1.97 7.62 6.99
CA THR A 76 -1.32 6.55 7.75
C THR A 76 -0.80 5.53 6.73
N PRO A 77 0.51 5.44 6.48
CA PRO A 77 1.09 4.35 5.71
C PRO A 77 0.83 3.00 6.38
N ASP A 78 0.73 1.94 5.58
CA ASP A 78 0.41 0.61 6.09
C ASP A 78 1.55 0.04 6.97
N PHE A 79 2.81 0.30 6.61
CA PHE A 79 3.98 -0.19 7.35
C PHE A 79 5.09 0.85 7.51
N LEU A 80 5.94 0.65 8.51
CA LEU A 80 7.29 1.21 8.64
C LEU A 80 8.29 0.06 8.66
N VAL A 81 9.40 0.21 7.95
CA VAL A 81 10.52 -0.74 7.92
C VAL A 81 11.79 0.02 8.32
N ILE A 82 12.58 -0.57 9.21
CA ILE A 82 13.89 -0.06 9.60
C ILE A 82 14.95 -0.93 8.91
N GLU A 83 15.68 -0.36 7.95
CA GLU A 83 16.79 -1.02 7.26
C GLU A 83 18.04 -1.13 8.18
N ASN A 84 19.01 -1.98 7.82
CA ASN A 84 20.21 -2.24 8.63
C ASN A 84 21.15 -1.02 8.79
N ASP A 85 20.91 0.06 8.04
CA ASP A 85 21.60 1.35 8.16
C ASP A 85 20.78 2.39 8.94
N ASP A 86 19.82 1.93 9.74
CA ASP A 86 18.85 2.72 10.52
C ASP A 86 17.92 3.60 9.66
N THR A 87 17.87 3.40 8.34
CA THR A 87 16.94 4.12 7.47
C THR A 87 15.49 3.69 7.73
N GLU A 88 14.64 4.65 8.09
CA GLU A 88 13.20 4.48 8.23
C GLU A 88 12.48 4.62 6.88
N ILE A 89 11.69 3.60 6.51
CA ILE A 89 10.97 3.54 5.24
C ILE A 89 9.52 3.19 5.48
N TYR A 90 8.64 4.12 5.15
CA TYR A 90 7.20 3.86 5.12
C TYR A 90 6.82 3.07 3.87
N GLN A 91 5.87 2.15 3.99
CA GLN A 91 5.36 1.37 2.87
C GLN A 91 3.83 1.42 2.78
N GLU A 92 3.32 1.73 1.59
CA GLU A 92 1.89 1.68 1.27
C GLU A 92 1.61 0.44 0.41
N THR A 93 0.74 -0.44 0.87
CA THR A 93 0.28 -1.59 0.10
C THR A 93 -1.00 -1.27 -0.66
N LYS A 94 -1.04 -1.63 -1.95
CA LYS A 94 -2.25 -1.54 -2.78
C LYS A 94 -2.44 -2.74 -3.70
N GLY A 95 -3.63 -3.34 -3.63
CA GLY A 95 -4.06 -4.35 -4.60
C GLY A 95 -4.30 -3.76 -6.00
N TYR A 96 -4.78 -2.52 -6.06
CA TYR A 96 -5.00 -1.77 -7.30
C TYR A 96 -4.66 -0.29 -7.09
N HIS A 97 -3.84 0.28 -7.98
CA HIS A 97 -3.43 1.68 -7.89
C HIS A 97 -4.50 2.64 -8.44
N ASP A 98 -4.99 3.53 -7.57
CA ASP A 98 -6.06 4.48 -7.85
C ASP A 98 -5.60 5.95 -7.80
N GLY A 99 -6.50 6.86 -8.16
CA GLY A 99 -6.23 8.30 -8.13
C GLY A 99 -6.03 8.85 -6.71
N PRO A 100 -6.88 8.49 -5.72
CA PRO A 100 -6.71 8.89 -4.33
C PRO A 100 -5.34 8.54 -3.74
N THR A 101 -4.78 7.38 -4.07
CA THR A 101 -3.43 7.00 -3.63
C THR A 101 -2.38 8.00 -4.11
N ASN A 102 -2.44 8.45 -5.37
CA ASN A 102 -1.53 9.49 -5.87
C ASN A 102 -1.69 10.82 -5.13
N SER A 103 -2.91 11.20 -4.73
CA SER A 103 -3.14 12.41 -3.95
C SER A 103 -2.51 12.32 -2.56
N LYS A 104 -2.59 11.15 -1.90
CA LYS A 104 -1.91 10.90 -0.62
C LYS A 104 -0.39 11.03 -0.77
N LEU A 105 0.20 10.30 -1.72
CA LEU A 105 1.65 10.32 -1.96
C LEU A 105 2.18 11.72 -2.31
N ARG A 106 1.48 12.45 -3.18
CA ARG A 106 1.84 13.84 -3.52
C ARG A 106 1.81 14.75 -2.29
N ARG A 107 0.82 14.60 -1.41
CA ARG A 107 0.70 15.43 -0.20
C ARG A 107 1.75 15.05 0.82
N PHE A 108 1.99 13.76 0.99
CA PHE A 108 3.05 13.24 1.84
C PHE A 108 4.41 13.81 1.45
N ALA A 109 4.84 13.63 0.19
CA ALA A 109 6.11 14.15 -0.29
C ALA A 109 6.26 15.69 -0.21
N ARG A 110 5.15 16.44 -0.18
CA ARG A 110 5.19 17.90 -0.02
C ARG A 110 5.29 18.33 1.44
N HIS A 111 4.56 17.68 2.34
CA HIS A 111 4.50 18.05 3.77
C HIS A 111 5.65 17.41 4.57
N TYR A 112 6.16 16.28 4.11
CA TYR A 112 7.19 15.47 4.76
C TYR A 112 8.24 15.05 3.72
N PRO A 113 9.02 16.00 3.18
CA PRO A 113 9.97 15.74 2.09
C PRO A 113 11.16 14.86 2.49
N ASP A 114 11.50 14.82 3.78
CA ASP A 114 12.62 14.05 4.32
C ASP A 114 12.22 12.59 4.62
N GLU A 115 10.92 12.29 4.64
CA GLU A 115 10.41 10.95 4.92
C GLU A 115 10.43 10.08 3.66
N ILE A 116 10.88 8.84 3.81
CA ILE A 116 11.01 7.90 2.71
C ILE A 116 9.75 7.03 2.63
N ILE A 117 9.18 6.92 1.42
CA ILE A 117 8.04 6.05 1.18
C ILE A 117 8.20 5.17 -0.05
N GLU A 118 7.76 3.92 0.04
CA GLU A 118 7.67 2.96 -1.05
C GLU A 118 6.22 2.55 -1.30
N LEU A 119 5.87 2.34 -2.57
CA LEU A 119 4.55 1.81 -2.95
C LEU A 119 4.67 0.33 -3.29
N VAL A 120 3.99 -0.52 -2.54
CA VAL A 120 3.96 -1.96 -2.74
C VAL A 120 2.68 -2.35 -3.46
N LEU A 121 2.80 -2.77 -4.71
CA LEU A 121 1.67 -3.22 -5.51
C LEU A 121 1.56 -4.73 -5.48
N MET A 122 0.36 -5.25 -5.27
CA MET A 122 0.10 -6.70 -5.36
C MET A 122 0.50 -7.23 -6.73
N ARG A 123 0.37 -6.42 -7.77
CA ARG A 123 0.84 -6.71 -9.13
C ARG A 123 1.03 -5.43 -9.91
N MET A 124 2.13 -5.32 -10.67
CA MET A 124 2.34 -4.19 -11.56
C MET A 124 1.34 -4.23 -12.74
N PRO A 125 0.58 -3.15 -13.01
CA PRO A 125 -0.28 -3.06 -14.17
C PRO A 125 0.55 -2.89 -15.44
N LYS A 126 0.27 -3.71 -16.45
CA LYS A 126 1.01 -3.69 -17.72
C LYS A 126 0.60 -2.55 -18.66
N LYS A 127 -0.66 -2.08 -18.59
CA LYS A 127 -1.21 -1.06 -19.50
C LYS A 127 -2.40 -0.31 -18.89
N GLY A 128 -2.79 0.78 -19.57
CA GLY A 128 -4.00 1.55 -19.27
C GLY A 128 -3.83 2.60 -18.17
N LYS A 129 -4.96 3.10 -17.64
CA LYS A 129 -4.99 4.21 -16.67
C LYS A 129 -4.18 3.93 -15.41
N SER A 130 -4.15 2.68 -14.94
CA SER A 130 -3.39 2.29 -13.74
C SER A 130 -1.88 2.43 -13.97
N ALA A 131 -1.36 2.02 -15.13
CA ALA A 131 0.05 2.21 -15.49
C ALA A 131 0.45 3.70 -15.59
N ASN A 132 -0.43 4.56 -16.12
CA ASN A 132 -0.18 6.00 -16.13
C ASN A 132 -0.14 6.60 -14.71
N ARG A 133 -1.01 6.13 -13.81
CA ARG A 133 -1.01 6.60 -12.41
C ARG A 133 0.26 6.20 -11.67
N ILE A 134 0.85 5.06 -11.99
CA ILE A 134 2.13 4.61 -11.42
C ILE A 134 3.27 5.52 -11.84
N ARG A 135 3.31 5.98 -13.09
CA ARG A 135 4.29 6.98 -13.54
C ARG A 135 4.19 8.28 -12.74
N VAL A 136 2.98 8.65 -12.29
CA VAL A 136 2.78 9.80 -11.41
C VAL A 136 3.26 9.49 -9.99
N ALA A 137 2.95 8.31 -9.44
CA ALA A 137 3.41 7.88 -8.12
C ALA A 137 4.93 7.86 -8.01
N ASN A 138 5.64 7.41 -9.06
CA ASN A 138 7.11 7.36 -9.13
C ASN A 138 7.82 8.70 -8.86
N LYS A 139 7.11 9.83 -8.92
CA LYS A 139 7.68 11.14 -8.58
C LYS A 139 7.75 11.41 -7.08
N TYR A 140 7.07 10.61 -6.27
CA TYR A 140 6.82 10.88 -4.85
C TYR A 140 7.22 9.70 -3.95
N VAL A 141 7.79 8.63 -4.50
CA VAL A 141 8.17 7.42 -3.77
C VAL A 141 9.59 7.02 -4.15
N ARG A 142 10.34 6.42 -3.21
CA ARG A 142 11.69 5.89 -3.45
C ARG A 142 11.67 4.83 -4.55
N ARG A 143 10.72 3.90 -4.47
CA ARG A 143 10.49 2.86 -5.49
C ARG A 143 9.06 2.32 -5.45
N ILE A 144 8.70 1.59 -6.50
CA ILE A 144 7.45 0.83 -6.58
C ILE A 144 7.79 -0.64 -6.70
N ILE A 145 7.27 -1.45 -5.77
CA ILE A 145 7.55 -2.87 -5.65
C ILE A 145 6.41 -3.67 -6.28
N ASP A 146 6.74 -4.66 -7.12
CA ASP A 146 5.79 -5.68 -7.59
C ASP A 146 5.86 -6.91 -6.67
N ALA A 147 4.98 -6.95 -5.67
CA ALA A 147 4.94 -8.04 -4.70
C ALA A 147 4.63 -9.41 -5.34
N SER A 148 4.03 -9.45 -6.54
CA SER A 148 3.77 -10.74 -7.21
C SER A 148 5.05 -11.47 -7.61
N VAL A 149 6.14 -10.73 -7.86
CA VAL A 149 7.45 -11.31 -8.17
C VAL A 149 8.04 -11.94 -6.92
N ILE A 150 7.99 -11.23 -5.80
CA ILE A 150 8.48 -11.69 -4.49
C ILE A 150 7.70 -12.92 -4.02
N PHE A 151 6.37 -12.84 -4.03
CA PHE A 151 5.53 -13.97 -3.60
C PHE A 151 5.75 -15.22 -4.44
N LYS A 152 6.08 -15.08 -5.73
CA LYS A 152 6.45 -16.21 -6.57
C LYS A 152 7.78 -16.84 -6.15
N GLN A 153 8.76 -16.04 -5.72
CA GLN A 153 10.07 -16.51 -5.29
C GLN A 153 10.01 -17.26 -3.96
N ILE A 154 9.18 -16.80 -3.03
CA ILE A 154 9.04 -17.43 -1.69
C ILE A 154 8.01 -18.58 -1.65
N GLY A 155 7.53 -19.04 -2.81
CA GLY A 155 6.61 -20.19 -2.89
C GLY A 155 5.15 -19.91 -2.48
N GLU A 156 4.80 -18.67 -2.15
CA GLU A 156 3.42 -18.30 -1.81
C GLU A 156 2.60 -17.99 -3.09
N GLN A 157 2.16 -19.04 -3.79
CA GLN A 157 1.15 -18.90 -4.86
C GLN A 157 -0.27 -18.74 -4.27
N LYS A 158 -1.16 -18.15 -5.07
CA LYS A 158 -2.56 -17.84 -4.71
C LYS A 158 -3.35 -19.05 -4.26
#